data_AF-A0A3N6F6D7-F1
#
_entry.id   AF-A0A3N6F6D7-F1
#
_cell.length_a   1.000
_cell.length_b   1.000
_cell.length_c   1.000
_cell.angle_alpha   90.00
_cell.angle_beta   90.00
_cell.angle_gamma   90.00
#
_symmetry.space_group_name_H-M   'P 1'
#
loop_
_entity.id
_entity.type
_entity.pdbx_description
1 polymer ?
#
loop_
_entity_poly.entity_id
_entity_poly.type
_entity_poly.pdbx_seq_one_letter_code
_entity_poly.pdbx_strand_id
1 'polypeptide(L)'
;MQYCELHEMHNCADCAAHAPRGSAPTSEWDDWPLAAIIVHASGKAHLPGCTHIIPADIRSPRYGWVLSPSPGAWRRLAPSSPLRATQGNIQREAVSRCETCDATQ
;
A
#
# COMPACT_ATOMS: atom_id res chain seq x y z
N MET A 1 -37.19 13.82 18.34
CA MET A 1 -37.43 12.41 18.68
C MET A 1 -38.36 11.84 17.62
N GLN A 2 -37.93 10.82 16.88
CA GLN A 2 -38.78 10.12 15.93
C GLN A 2 -38.64 8.62 16.20
N TYR A 3 -39.78 8.03 16.54
CA TYR A 3 -40.01 6.64 16.90
C TYR A 3 -41.09 6.10 15.92
N CYS A 4 -41.17 4.78 15.81
CA CYS A 4 -42.05 4.00 14.91
C CYS A 4 -41.62 4.04 13.42
N GLU A 5 -41.30 2.92 12.72
CA GLU A 5 -41.85 1.54 12.71
C GLU A 5 -43.32 1.52 12.21
N LEU A 6 -43.79 0.64 11.31
CA LEU A 6 -43.15 -0.44 10.54
C LEU A 6 -43.98 -0.78 9.25
N HIS A 7 -43.36 -1.50 8.29
CA HIS A 7 -43.94 -2.36 7.22
C HIS A 7 -45.21 -1.99 6.42
N GLU A 8 -45.14 -2.22 5.09
CA GLU A 8 -45.98 -3.27 4.47
C GLU A 8 -45.29 -3.93 3.25
N MET A 9 -44.88 -5.20 3.46
CA MET A 9 -44.81 -6.35 2.54
C MET A 9 -44.47 -6.15 1.03
N HIS A 10 -43.34 -6.72 0.58
CA HIS A 10 -43.29 -7.97 -0.24
C HIS A 10 -41.93 -8.19 -0.96
N ASN A 11 -40.99 -8.91 -0.34
CA ASN A 11 -40.29 -10.10 -0.90
C ASN A 11 -39.06 -10.48 -0.06
N CYS A 12 -39.07 -11.68 0.51
CA CYS A 12 -37.84 -12.34 0.94
C CYS A 12 -37.28 -13.13 -0.25
N ALA A 13 -36.37 -12.52 -1.00
CA ALA A 13 -35.49 -13.21 -1.93
C ALA A 13 -34.14 -12.49 -1.99
N ASP A 14 -33.07 -13.27 -2.14
CA ASP A 14 -31.69 -12.81 -2.33
C ASP A 14 -30.99 -12.11 -1.15
N CYS A 15 -30.64 -12.91 -0.13
CA CYS A 15 -29.44 -12.69 0.66
C CYS A 15 -28.16 -12.99 -0.15
N ALA A 16 -28.05 -12.48 -1.39
CA ALA A 16 -26.76 -12.28 -2.01
C ALA A 16 -26.25 -10.92 -1.57
N ALA A 17 -25.32 -10.89 -0.62
CA ALA A 17 -24.54 -9.69 -0.37
C ALA A 17 -23.96 -9.27 -1.72
N HIS A 18 -24.35 -8.09 -2.21
CA HIS A 18 -23.73 -7.47 -3.39
C HIS A 18 -22.23 -7.42 -3.12
N ALA A 19 -21.48 -8.36 -3.67
CA ALA A 19 -20.04 -8.28 -3.70
C ALA A 19 -19.73 -6.98 -4.45
N PRO A 20 -19.16 -5.93 -3.81
CA PRO A 20 -18.78 -4.75 -4.53
C PRO A 20 -17.78 -5.22 -5.58
N ARG A 21 -18.15 -5.04 -6.86
CA ARG A 21 -17.30 -5.40 -8.01
C ARG A 21 -15.91 -4.90 -7.69
N GLY A 22 -14.90 -5.78 -7.80
CA GLY A 22 -13.56 -5.57 -7.26
C GLY A 22 -12.89 -4.29 -7.75
N SER A 23 -13.25 -3.17 -7.14
CA SER A 23 -12.55 -1.91 -7.22
C SER A 23 -11.23 -2.14 -6.52
N ALA A 24 -10.14 -2.15 -7.28
CA ALA A 24 -8.81 -2.22 -6.72
C ALA A 24 -8.71 -1.12 -5.65
N PRO A 25 -8.46 -1.45 -4.36
CA PRO A 25 -8.44 -0.46 -3.30
C PRO A 25 -7.39 0.61 -3.59
N THR A 26 -7.86 1.80 -3.96
CA THR A 26 -7.04 3.01 -4.12
C THR A 26 -6.83 3.69 -2.77
N SER A 27 -7.63 3.37 -1.75
CA SER A 27 -7.59 3.99 -0.42
C SER A 27 -6.63 3.33 0.57
N GLU A 28 -6.18 2.09 0.35
CA GLU A 28 -5.30 1.38 1.29
C GLU A 28 -3.88 1.99 1.40
N TRP A 29 -3.65 3.12 0.72
CA TRP A 29 -2.43 3.94 0.68
C TRP A 29 -2.52 5.21 1.52
N ASP A 30 -3.72 5.75 1.74
CA ASP A 30 -3.94 6.99 2.52
C ASP A 30 -3.57 6.78 4.00
N ASP A 31 -3.82 5.57 4.51
CA ASP A 31 -3.46 5.15 5.88
C ASP A 31 -1.97 4.79 6.05
N TRP A 32 -1.14 4.82 4.99
CA TRP A 32 0.28 4.48 5.13
C TRP A 32 1.04 5.66 5.74
N PRO A 33 1.94 5.41 6.72
CA PRO A 33 2.78 6.48 7.24
C PRO A 33 3.67 7.03 6.12
N LEU A 34 3.83 8.35 6.06
CA LEU A 34 4.70 9.02 5.07
C LEU A 34 6.16 8.51 5.09
N ALA A 35 6.58 7.95 6.23
CA ALA A 35 7.89 7.32 6.41
C ALA A 35 7.99 5.89 5.85
N ALA A 36 6.90 5.28 5.36
CA ALA A 36 6.92 3.95 4.78
C ALA A 36 7.85 3.89 3.56
N ILE A 37 8.46 2.73 3.32
CA ILE A 37 9.33 2.51 2.17
C ILE A 37 8.81 1.33 1.35
N ILE A 38 8.51 1.61 0.08
CA ILE A 38 8.03 0.65 -0.90
C ILE A 38 9.24 0.09 -1.64
N VAL A 39 9.34 -1.24 -1.71
CA VAL A 39 10.45 -1.97 -2.34
C VAL A 39 9.98 -2.57 -3.66
N HIS A 40 10.44 -1.99 -4.77
CA HIS A 40 10.12 -2.46 -6.12
C HIS A 40 10.97 -3.68 -6.52
N ALA A 41 10.44 -4.51 -7.41
CA ALA A 41 11.11 -5.67 -7.99
C ALA A 41 12.50 -5.36 -8.62
N SER A 42 12.72 -4.12 -9.08
CA SER A 42 14.00 -3.67 -9.66
C SER A 42 15.07 -3.32 -8.62
N GLY A 43 14.87 -3.60 -7.34
CA GLY A 43 15.80 -3.21 -6.27
C GLY A 43 15.83 -1.71 -5.96
N LYS A 44 14.76 -0.99 -6.32
CA LYS A 44 14.58 0.45 -6.02
C LYS A 44 13.59 0.65 -4.87
N ALA A 45 13.94 1.56 -3.97
CA ALA A 45 13.07 2.04 -2.92
C ALA A 45 12.33 3.31 -3.35
N HIS A 46 11.05 3.39 -2.99
CA HIS A 46 10.16 4.52 -3.26
C HIS A 46 9.42 4.91 -1.98
N LEU A 47 8.97 6.17 -1.91
CA LEU A 47 8.10 6.67 -0.85
C LEU A 47 6.63 6.67 -1.34
N PRO A 48 5.64 6.67 -0.43
CA PRO A 48 4.24 6.92 -0.78
C PRO A 48 4.08 8.18 -1.63
N GLY A 49 3.16 8.16 -2.61
CA GLY A 49 2.96 9.27 -3.55
C GLY A 49 3.98 9.37 -4.70
N CYS A 50 4.95 8.46 -4.79
CA CYS A 50 5.91 8.45 -5.90
C CYS A 50 5.23 8.17 -7.26
N THR A 51 5.37 9.09 -8.22
CA THR A 51 4.78 8.99 -9.58
C THR A 51 5.37 7.89 -10.46
N HIS A 52 6.56 7.36 -10.13
CA HIS A 52 7.20 6.24 -10.86
C HIS A 52 6.59 4.86 -10.60
N ILE A 53 5.69 4.74 -9.63
CA ILE A 53 5.01 3.48 -9.28
C ILE A 53 3.51 3.72 -9.32
N ILE A 54 2.76 2.72 -9.78
CA ILE A 54 1.30 2.78 -9.84
C ILE A 54 0.78 2.17 -8.53
N PRO A 55 0.06 2.89 -7.65
CA PRO A 55 -0.37 2.37 -6.35
C PRO A 55 -1.14 1.04 -6.44
N ALA A 56 -1.99 0.90 -7.46
CA ALA A 56 -2.76 -0.33 -7.71
C ALA A 56 -1.89 -1.58 -8.03
N ASP A 57 -0.66 -1.38 -8.52
CA ASP A 57 0.30 -2.46 -8.83
C ASP A 57 1.09 -2.93 -7.61
N ILE A 58 1.08 -2.19 -6.49
CA ILE A 58 1.95 -2.42 -5.33
C ILE A 58 1.36 -3.55 -4.47
N ARG A 59 1.51 -4.77 -4.98
CA ARG A 59 1.01 -6.01 -4.40
C ARG A 59 2.07 -7.09 -4.44
N SER A 60 1.96 -8.07 -3.54
CA SER A 60 2.72 -9.31 -3.63
C SER A 60 2.31 -10.09 -4.91
N PRO A 61 3.22 -10.74 -5.64
CA PRO A 61 4.65 -10.91 -5.38
C PRO A 61 5.55 -9.85 -6.07
N ARG A 62 4.97 -8.84 -6.73
CA ARG A 62 5.75 -7.84 -7.48
C ARG A 62 6.49 -6.91 -6.52
N TYR A 63 5.81 -6.38 -5.50
CA TYR A 63 6.37 -5.44 -4.53
C TYR A 63 6.43 -6.02 -3.11
N GLY A 64 7.34 -5.48 -2.31
CA GLY A 64 7.32 -5.54 -0.85
C GLY A 64 7.32 -4.13 -0.27
N TRP A 65 7.15 -4.00 1.04
CA TRP A 65 7.19 -2.71 1.72
C TRP A 65 7.60 -2.84 3.20
N VAL A 66 7.91 -1.70 3.81
CA VAL A 66 8.20 -1.54 5.23
C VAL A 66 7.40 -0.34 5.74
N LEU A 67 6.34 -0.58 6.53
CA LEU A 67 5.51 0.50 7.08
C LEU A 67 6.23 1.27 8.22
N SER A 68 7.01 0.56 9.05
CA SER A 68 7.72 1.13 10.20
C SER A 68 9.24 0.96 10.07
N PRO A 69 9.90 1.63 9.11
CA PRO A 69 11.34 1.51 8.94
C PRO A 69 12.08 2.26 10.07
N SER A 70 13.28 1.77 10.43
CA SER A 70 14.10 2.41 11.45
C SER A 70 14.46 3.85 11.06
N PRO A 71 14.60 4.79 12.02
CA PRO A 71 15.00 6.17 11.73
C PRO A 71 16.24 6.25 10.83
N GLY A 72 16.13 7.01 9.74
CA GLY A 72 17.19 7.16 8.73
C GLY A 72 17.43 5.93 7.83
N ALA A 73 16.58 4.91 7.84
CA ALA A 73 16.71 3.75 6.94
C ALA A 73 16.72 4.16 5.46
N TRP A 74 15.89 5.13 5.06
CA TRP A 74 15.94 5.73 3.72
C TRP A 74 17.34 6.28 3.40
N ARG A 75 17.88 7.18 4.24
CA ARG A 75 19.20 7.80 4.04
C ARG A 75 20.36 6.79 4.02
N ARG A 76 20.26 5.68 4.76
CA ARG A 76 21.25 4.59 4.76
C ARG A 76 21.16 3.66 3.55
N LEU A 77 20.07 3.72 2.79
CA LEU A 77 19.78 2.78 1.71
C LEU A 77 20.78 2.95 0.57
N ALA A 78 21.61 1.92 0.42
CA ALA A 78 22.73 1.83 -0.51
C ALA A 78 23.04 0.35 -0.82
N PRO A 79 23.85 0.02 -1.85
CA PRO A 79 24.20 -1.37 -2.16
C PRO A 79 24.91 -2.11 -1.02
N SER A 80 25.61 -1.39 -0.15
CA SER A 80 26.28 -1.90 1.06
C SER A 80 25.34 -2.06 2.28
N SER A 81 24.14 -1.49 2.22
CA SER A 81 23.12 -1.58 3.28
C SER A 81 21.72 -1.66 2.64
N PRO A 82 21.36 -2.82 2.06
CA PRO A 82 20.06 -3.01 1.43
C PRO A 82 18.94 -2.97 2.46
N LEU A 83 17.78 -2.44 2.07
CA LEU A 83 16.56 -2.50 2.85
C LEU A 83 15.68 -3.66 2.37
N ARG A 84 15.51 -4.67 3.22
CA ARG A 84 14.57 -5.78 2.98
C ARG A 84 13.14 -5.38 3.35
N ALA A 85 12.19 -5.76 2.51
CA ALA A 85 10.76 -5.63 2.79
C ALA A 85 10.33 -6.51 3.97
N THR A 86 9.51 -5.97 4.87
CA THR A 86 8.94 -6.71 6.01
C THR A 86 7.52 -7.20 5.74
N GLN A 87 6.85 -6.63 4.75
CA GLN A 87 5.49 -6.96 4.33
C GLN A 87 5.37 -7.02 2.79
N GLY A 88 4.25 -7.54 2.28
CA GLY A 88 4.09 -7.83 0.86
C GLY A 88 4.97 -9.02 0.45
N ASN A 89 5.88 -8.82 -0.51
CA ASN A 89 6.92 -9.78 -0.81
C ASN A 89 8.21 -9.52 -0.01
N ILE A 90 8.41 -10.27 1.07
CA ILE A 90 9.58 -10.23 1.96
C ILE A 90 10.90 -10.72 1.31
N GLN A 91 10.86 -11.25 0.09
CA GLN A 91 12.03 -11.57 -0.72
C GLN A 91 12.51 -10.37 -1.56
N ARG A 92 11.88 -9.20 -1.42
CA ARG A 92 12.33 -7.96 -2.07
C ARG A 92 13.29 -7.19 -1.19
N GLU A 93 14.36 -6.71 -1.80
CA GLU A 93 15.38 -5.86 -1.18
C GLU A 93 15.66 -4.67 -2.09
N ALA A 94 15.70 -3.46 -1.53
CA ALA A 94 16.10 -2.25 -2.23
C ALA A 94 17.56 -1.91 -1.91
N VAL A 95 18.36 -1.76 -2.96
CA VAL A 95 19.78 -1.36 -2.91
C VAL A 95 20.00 0.09 -3.34
N SER A 96 19.01 0.71 -3.98
CA SER A 96 19.07 2.11 -4.42
C SER A 96 17.75 2.84 -4.15
N ARG A 97 17.82 4.15 -3.94
CA ARG A 97 16.67 5.02 -3.80
C ARG A 97 16.15 5.46 -5.18
N CYS A 98 14.87 5.80 -5.26
CA CYS A 98 14.32 6.54 -6.39
C CYS A 98 14.79 8.00 -6.30
N GLU A 99 15.41 8.50 -7.36
CA GLU A 99 16.07 9.81 -7.38
C GLU A 99 15.09 10.96 -7.10
N THR A 100 13.86 10.90 -7.65
CA THR A 100 12.81 11.88 -7.36
C THR A 100 12.30 11.80 -5.92
N CYS A 101 12.19 10.60 -5.33
CA CYS A 101 11.86 10.46 -3.92
C CYS A 101 12.97 11.02 -3.02
N ASP A 102 14.24 10.88 -3.43
CA ASP A 102 15.39 11.39 -2.68
C ASP A 102 15.49 12.91 -2.75
N ALA A 103 15.24 13.50 -3.91
CA ALA A 103 15.19 14.95 -4.13
C ALA A 103 14.01 15.66 -3.44
N THR A 104 13.08 14.91 -2.83
CA THR A 104 11.89 15.43 -2.14
C THR A 104 11.95 15.22 -0.60
N GLN A 105 13.11 14.80 -0.05
CA GLN A 105 13.36 14.66 1.39
C GLN A 105 13.99 15.89 2.03
#